data_AF-A0A7C4H805-F1
#
_entry.id   AF-A0A7C4H805-F1
#
_cell.length_a   1.000
_cell.length_b   1.000
_cell.length_c   1.000
_cell.angle_alpha   90.00
_cell.angle_beta   90.00
_cell.angle_gamma   90.00
#
_symmetry.space_group_name_H-M   'P 1'
#
loop_
_entity.id
_entity.type
_entity.pdbx_description
1 polymer ?
#
loop_
_entity_poly.entity_id
_entity_poly.type
_entity_poly.pdbx_seq_one_letter_code
_entity_poly.pdbx_strand_id
1 'polypeptide(L)'
;MSTSTMLRVAHSEPLVDRFDEMRFQTYYLFDGVWLPGGAVNSAGVVLRWFRDNMGQVERMIARTTGLDPYDLLAREAEAAPPGSGGLLFLPYISGERFPTFGNYATGVLFGLKEHHTRSHVVRSFMEGVMLNLRLVAEALRENGLQFSEVRVTGGGARSRLWLQIMADVLEVPAKASVKGDAALWGTSLLALKATGSISDVARAAEEKFTPDLEVKPDEENTAVYREAFRKFEKLLSAVKPLFRELSA
;
A
#
# COMPACT_ATOMS: atom_id res chain seq x y z
N MET A 1 -4.82 4.66 -0.60
CA MET A 1 -4.20 4.32 0.70
C MET A 1 -4.87 5.11 1.84
N SER A 2 -5.69 4.43 2.64
CA SER A 2 -6.33 4.97 3.84
C SER A 2 -6.11 4.00 5.01
N THR A 3 -7.13 3.64 5.79
CA THR A 3 -7.05 2.58 6.82
C THR A 3 -6.51 1.27 6.24
N SER A 4 -7.04 0.88 5.08
CA SER A 4 -6.55 -0.20 4.22
C SER A 4 -6.00 0.38 2.90
N THR A 5 -5.38 -0.45 2.07
CA THR A 5 -5.01 -0.06 0.70
C THR A 5 -5.40 -1.14 -0.30
N MET A 6 -5.57 -0.74 -1.55
CA MET A 6 -5.94 -1.63 -2.66
C MET A 6 -5.11 -1.25 -3.87
N LEU A 7 -4.58 -2.24 -4.58
CA LEU A 7 -3.96 -2.09 -5.89
C LEU A 7 -4.93 -2.68 -6.92
N ARG A 8 -5.36 -1.87 -7.89
CA ARG A 8 -6.21 -2.31 -8.99
C ARG A 8 -5.66 -1.77 -10.30
N VAL A 9 -5.80 -2.56 -11.35
CA VAL A 9 -5.39 -2.19 -12.70
C VAL A 9 -6.57 -2.40 -13.63
N ALA A 10 -6.90 -1.41 -14.44
CA ALA A 10 -7.92 -1.56 -15.47
C ALA A 10 -7.40 -2.46 -16.60
N HIS A 11 -8.22 -3.44 -16.99
CA HIS A 11 -7.84 -4.47 -17.96
C HIS A 11 -8.98 -4.74 -18.94
N SER A 12 -8.68 -5.09 -20.18
CA SER A 12 -9.69 -5.31 -21.24
C SER A 12 -10.31 -6.70 -21.24
N GLU A 13 -9.83 -7.61 -20.39
CA GLU A 13 -10.30 -8.98 -20.28
C GLU A 13 -10.28 -9.46 -18.82
N PRO A 14 -11.13 -10.42 -18.45
CA PRO A 14 -11.14 -10.96 -17.09
C PRO A 14 -9.83 -11.71 -16.82
N LEU A 15 -9.21 -11.40 -15.68
CA LEU A 15 -8.00 -12.07 -15.21
C LEU A 15 -8.32 -12.91 -13.98
N VAL A 16 -7.81 -14.14 -13.90
CA VAL A 16 -7.92 -14.99 -12.71
C VAL A 16 -6.52 -15.47 -12.35
N ASP A 17 -6.24 -15.63 -11.05
CA ASP A 17 -4.93 -16.11 -10.60
C ASP A 17 -4.70 -17.56 -11.03
N ARG A 18 -3.79 -17.78 -11.97
CA ARG A 18 -3.53 -19.09 -12.58
C ARG A 18 -2.84 -20.10 -11.66
N PHE A 19 -2.41 -19.67 -10.47
CA PHE A 19 -1.68 -20.50 -9.50
C PHE A 19 -2.57 -21.07 -8.39
N ASP A 20 -3.90 -20.90 -8.50
CA ASP A 20 -4.90 -21.39 -7.53
C ASP A 20 -4.68 -20.90 -6.07
N GLU A 21 -3.94 -19.80 -5.90
CA GLU A 21 -3.71 -19.17 -4.60
C GLU A 21 -4.70 -18.03 -4.30
N MET A 22 -5.50 -17.64 -5.29
CA MET A 22 -6.53 -16.59 -5.20
C MET A 22 -5.97 -15.27 -4.65
N ARG A 23 -4.79 -14.86 -5.11
CA ARG A 23 -4.02 -13.71 -4.58
C ARG A 23 -4.63 -12.34 -4.92
N PHE A 24 -5.52 -12.28 -5.92
CA PHE A 24 -6.26 -11.08 -6.29
C PHE A 24 -7.69 -11.43 -6.72
N GLN A 25 -8.58 -10.44 -6.69
CA GLN A 25 -9.95 -10.54 -7.21
C GLN A 25 -10.08 -9.74 -8.50
N THR A 26 -11.02 -10.13 -9.34
CA THR A 26 -11.32 -9.42 -10.59
C THR A 26 -12.80 -9.10 -10.67
N TYR A 27 -13.11 -7.80 -10.74
CA TYR A 27 -14.48 -7.31 -10.86
C TYR A 27 -14.72 -6.73 -12.25
N TYR A 28 -15.90 -6.95 -12.81
CA TYR A 28 -16.36 -6.20 -13.96
C TYR A 28 -16.65 -4.74 -13.55
N LEU A 29 -16.26 -3.79 -14.38
CA LEU A 29 -16.45 -2.36 -14.13
C LEU A 29 -17.52 -1.75 -15.08
N PHE A 30 -17.20 -1.54 -16.36
CA PHE A 30 -18.13 -1.12 -17.43
C PHE A 30 -17.46 -1.35 -18.80
N ASP A 31 -18.22 -1.36 -19.90
CA ASP A 31 -17.74 -1.43 -21.29
C ASP A 31 -16.60 -2.44 -21.54
N GLY A 32 -16.70 -3.64 -20.98
CA GLY A 32 -15.66 -4.68 -21.13
C GLY A 32 -14.37 -4.42 -20.33
N VAL A 33 -14.35 -3.41 -19.48
CA VAL A 33 -13.25 -3.14 -18.54
C VAL A 33 -13.44 -3.96 -17.27
N TRP A 34 -12.36 -4.62 -16.87
CA TRP A 34 -12.22 -5.40 -15.65
C TRP A 34 -11.21 -4.74 -14.71
N LEU A 35 -11.35 -5.01 -13.42
CA LEU A 35 -10.47 -4.50 -12.36
C LEU A 35 -9.86 -5.64 -11.54
N PRO A 36 -8.88 -6.38 -12.11
CA PRO A 36 -8.01 -7.23 -11.32
C PRO A 36 -7.26 -6.42 -10.26
N GLY A 37 -7.18 -6.96 -9.05
CA GLY A 37 -6.48 -6.31 -7.96
C GLY A 37 -6.64 -6.99 -6.61
N GLY A 38 -5.73 -6.66 -5.71
CA GLY A 38 -5.70 -7.17 -4.34
C GLY A 38 -5.78 -6.03 -3.32
N ALA A 39 -6.14 -6.40 -2.09
CA ALA A 39 -6.26 -5.48 -0.99
C ALA A 39 -5.32 -5.89 0.15
N VAL A 40 -4.74 -4.88 0.79
CA VAL A 40 -3.98 -5.01 2.04
C VAL A 40 -4.83 -4.41 3.14
N ASN A 41 -5.26 -5.25 4.08
CA ASN A 41 -6.14 -4.84 5.18
C ASN A 41 -5.51 -3.76 6.05
N SER A 42 -4.24 -3.97 6.38
CA SER A 42 -3.54 -3.17 7.37
C SER A 42 -2.58 -2.21 6.68
N ALA A 43 -3.08 -1.03 6.28
CA ALA A 43 -2.25 0.04 5.72
C ALA A 43 -2.08 1.17 6.74
N GLY A 44 -2.82 2.28 6.60
CA GLY A 44 -2.75 3.40 7.54
C GLY A 44 -3.19 3.04 8.96
N VAL A 45 -3.90 1.93 9.16
CA VAL A 45 -4.21 1.41 10.50
C VAL A 45 -2.96 1.05 11.30
N VAL A 46 -1.85 0.67 10.65
CA VAL A 46 -0.59 0.36 11.34
C VAL A 46 -0.02 1.59 12.02
N LEU A 47 0.07 2.72 11.28
CA LEU A 47 0.46 4.00 11.89
C LEU A 47 -0.53 4.48 12.94
N ARG A 48 -1.83 4.28 12.73
CA ARG A 48 -2.85 4.65 13.70
C ARG A 48 -2.65 3.89 15.01
N TRP A 49 -2.46 2.57 14.93
CA TRP A 49 -2.17 1.72 16.08
C TRP A 49 -0.92 2.18 16.80
N PHE A 50 0.16 2.47 16.05
CA PHE A 50 1.39 2.99 16.65
C PHE A 50 1.17 4.34 17.35
N ARG A 51 0.54 5.30 16.67
CA ARG A 51 0.21 6.61 17.23
C ARG A 51 -0.58 6.50 18.53
N ASP A 52 -1.58 5.62 18.55
CA ASP A 52 -2.50 5.51 19.68
C ASP A 52 -1.86 4.83 20.90
N ASN A 53 -0.91 3.92 20.69
CA ASN A 53 -0.26 3.13 21.75
C ASN A 53 1.14 3.59 22.15
N MET A 54 1.90 4.18 21.21
CA MET A 54 3.32 4.51 21.35
C MET A 54 3.66 5.95 20.91
N GLY A 55 2.70 6.69 20.35
CA GLY A 55 2.88 8.05 19.82
C GLY A 55 2.29 9.15 20.70
N GLN A 56 2.39 9.02 22.03
CA GLN A 56 1.80 9.98 22.98
C GLN A 56 2.33 11.40 22.77
N VAL A 57 3.61 11.53 22.43
CA VAL A 57 4.27 12.82 22.18
C VAL A 57 3.71 13.48 20.92
N GLU A 58 3.56 12.74 19.83
CA GLU A 58 3.01 13.26 18.56
C GLU A 58 1.55 13.65 18.73
N ARG A 59 0.79 12.89 19.52
CA ARG A 59 -0.59 13.25 19.87
C ARG A 59 -0.65 14.54 20.68
N MET A 60 0.30 14.74 21.62
CA MET A 60 0.37 15.98 22.40
C MET A 60 0.72 17.17 21.51
N ILE A 61 1.75 17.04 20.67
CA ILE A 61 2.15 18.08 19.71
C ILE A 61 1.00 18.41 18.77
N ALA A 62 0.32 17.40 18.22
CA ALA A 62 -0.83 17.61 17.34
C ALA A 62 -1.96 18.42 18.02
N ARG A 63 -2.24 18.12 19.30
CA ARG A 63 -3.26 18.86 20.08
C ARG A 63 -2.88 20.32 20.33
N THR A 64 -1.60 20.62 20.54
CA THR A 64 -1.14 21.98 20.87
C THR A 64 -0.84 22.83 19.65
N THR A 65 -0.42 22.23 18.54
CA THR A 65 0.04 22.94 17.34
C THR A 65 -0.92 22.84 16.15
N GLY A 66 -1.87 21.91 16.17
CA GLY A 66 -2.75 21.63 15.04
C GLY A 66 -2.07 20.84 13.91
N LEU A 67 -0.81 20.42 14.07
CA LEU A 67 -0.12 19.56 13.10
C LEU A 67 -0.75 18.17 13.04
N ASP A 68 -0.72 17.55 11.86
CA ASP A 68 -1.15 16.16 11.71
C ASP A 68 -0.12 15.22 12.38
N PRO A 69 -0.52 14.38 13.35
CA PRO A 69 0.41 13.44 13.99
C PRO A 69 1.04 12.44 13.01
N TYR A 70 0.39 12.15 11.88
CA TYR A 70 0.96 11.26 10.86
C TYR A 70 2.10 11.92 10.07
N ASP A 71 2.07 13.25 9.91
CA ASP A 71 3.19 13.99 9.30
C ASP A 71 4.41 13.99 10.23
N LEU A 72 4.19 14.07 11.55
CA LEU A 72 5.25 13.93 12.54
C LEU A 72 5.90 12.54 12.50
N LEU A 73 5.08 11.48 12.43
CA LEU A 73 5.57 10.10 12.30
C LEU A 73 6.31 9.88 10.97
N ALA A 74 5.81 10.44 9.86
CA ALA A 74 6.49 10.35 8.57
C ALA A 74 7.86 11.03 8.62
N ARG A 75 7.96 12.22 9.22
CA ARG A 75 9.24 12.93 9.43
C ARG A 75 10.19 12.15 10.35
N GLU A 76 9.68 11.51 11.39
CA GLU A 76 10.49 10.63 12.24
C GLU A 76 11.07 9.46 11.43
N ALA A 77 10.25 8.83 10.58
CA ALA A 77 10.68 7.73 9.73
C ALA A 77 11.79 8.14 8.73
N GLU A 78 11.81 9.39 8.25
CA GLU A 78 12.86 9.88 7.35
C GLU A 78 14.28 9.78 7.96
N ALA A 79 14.40 9.76 9.29
CA ALA A 79 15.69 9.62 9.98
C ALA A 79 16.27 8.20 9.95
N ALA A 80 15.47 7.17 9.61
CA ALA A 80 15.97 5.82 9.37
C ALA A 80 16.31 5.64 7.89
N PRO A 81 17.31 4.83 7.51
CA PRO A 81 17.63 4.59 6.10
C PRO A 81 16.57 3.69 5.41
N PRO A 82 16.49 3.70 4.06
CA PRO A 82 15.74 2.69 3.31
C PRO A 82 16.05 1.26 3.77
N GLY A 83 15.01 0.44 3.90
CA GLY A 83 15.13 -0.92 4.43
C GLY A 83 15.26 -0.98 5.96
N SER A 84 15.10 0.14 6.66
CA SER A 84 14.99 0.25 8.11
C SER A 84 16.12 -0.45 8.88
N GLY A 85 17.36 -0.42 8.38
CA GLY A 85 18.50 -1.08 9.01
C GLY A 85 18.44 -2.62 9.00
N GLY A 86 17.57 -3.20 8.18
CA GLY A 86 17.29 -4.64 8.13
C GLY A 86 16.11 -5.08 9.00
N LEU A 87 15.43 -4.14 9.66
CA LEU A 87 14.19 -4.40 10.40
C LEU A 87 13.04 -4.69 9.42
N LEU A 88 12.35 -5.80 9.61
CA LEU A 88 11.20 -6.20 8.79
C LEU A 88 9.91 -6.17 9.60
N PHE A 89 8.83 -5.73 8.97
CA PHE A 89 7.51 -5.74 9.55
C PHE A 89 6.49 -6.43 8.65
N LEU A 90 5.87 -7.49 9.14
CA LEU A 90 4.69 -8.09 8.52
C LEU A 90 3.43 -7.37 9.04
N PRO A 91 2.64 -6.70 8.20
CA PRO A 91 1.67 -5.71 8.68
C PRO A 91 0.33 -6.28 9.16
N TYR A 92 0.20 -7.56 9.50
CA TYR A 92 -1.09 -8.23 9.68
C TYR A 92 -1.79 -7.98 11.03
N ILE A 93 -1.72 -6.77 11.58
CA ILE A 93 -2.31 -6.43 12.88
C ILE A 93 -3.85 -6.53 12.91
N SER A 94 -4.50 -6.57 11.75
CA SER A 94 -5.96 -6.76 11.61
C SER A 94 -6.31 -8.09 10.90
N GLY A 95 -5.37 -9.04 10.82
CA GLY A 95 -5.45 -10.17 9.89
C GLY A 95 -5.27 -9.73 8.43
N GLU A 96 -5.34 -10.68 7.49
CA GLU A 96 -5.17 -10.40 6.06
C GLU A 96 -6.19 -11.14 5.16
N ARG A 97 -6.48 -10.57 3.99
CA ARG A 97 -7.41 -11.13 2.99
C ARG A 97 -6.81 -12.23 2.13
N PHE A 98 -5.49 -12.38 2.10
CA PHE A 98 -4.82 -13.43 1.33
C PHE A 98 -5.30 -14.81 1.80
N PRO A 99 -5.93 -15.63 0.94
CA PRO A 99 -6.55 -16.87 1.38
C PRO A 99 -5.58 -17.86 2.02
N THR A 100 -4.31 -17.82 1.63
CA THR A 100 -3.31 -18.80 2.06
C THR A 100 -2.87 -18.65 3.52
N PHE A 101 -3.01 -17.47 4.13
CA PHE A 101 -2.69 -17.23 5.55
C PHE A 101 -3.77 -16.47 6.32
N GLY A 102 -4.58 -15.68 5.61
CA GLY A 102 -5.93 -15.30 6.00
C GLY A 102 -6.05 -14.50 7.29
N ASN A 103 -7.23 -14.62 7.91
CA ASN A 103 -7.63 -13.86 9.10
C ASN A 103 -6.80 -14.18 10.36
N TYR A 104 -6.05 -15.28 10.37
CA TYR A 104 -5.22 -15.68 11.51
C TYR A 104 -3.86 -14.98 11.53
N ALA A 105 -3.49 -14.31 10.44
CA ALA A 105 -2.21 -13.62 10.35
C ALA A 105 -2.10 -12.51 11.39
N THR A 106 -0.92 -12.39 12.00
CA THR A 106 -0.64 -11.40 13.04
C THR A 106 0.55 -10.52 12.66
N GLY A 107 0.63 -9.34 13.27
CA GLY A 107 1.75 -8.43 13.06
C GLY A 107 3.06 -9.03 13.60
N VAL A 108 4.14 -8.94 12.82
CA VAL A 108 5.46 -9.43 13.22
C VAL A 108 6.50 -8.35 12.98
N LEU A 109 7.23 -7.95 14.03
CA LEU A 109 8.43 -7.13 13.91
C LEU A 109 9.66 -8.03 14.08
N PHE A 110 10.50 -8.15 13.07
CA PHE A 110 11.59 -9.10 13.02
C PHE A 110 12.93 -8.43 12.71
N GLY A 111 13.98 -8.86 13.41
CA GLY A 111 15.35 -8.36 13.20
C GLY A 111 15.77 -7.18 14.08
N LEU A 112 15.04 -6.90 15.17
CA LEU A 112 15.38 -5.83 16.11
C LEU A 112 16.78 -6.06 16.72
N LYS A 113 17.56 -4.99 16.78
CA LYS A 113 18.93 -4.91 17.35
C LYS A 113 19.10 -3.57 18.07
N GLU A 114 20.10 -3.47 18.94
CA GLU A 114 20.35 -2.31 19.82
C GLU A 114 20.43 -0.96 19.10
N HIS A 115 21.02 -0.89 17.89
CA HIS A 115 21.13 0.36 17.14
C HIS A 115 19.81 0.84 16.52
N HIS A 116 18.77 0.00 16.48
CA HIS A 116 17.48 0.41 15.95
C HIS A 116 16.80 1.37 16.91
N THR A 117 16.37 2.48 16.37
CA THR A 117 15.61 3.50 17.10
C THR A 117 14.14 3.43 16.71
N ARG A 118 13.34 4.29 17.36
CA ARG A 118 11.92 4.44 17.04
C ARG A 118 11.68 4.84 15.57
N SER A 119 12.57 5.64 14.95
CA SER A 119 12.47 5.94 13.52
C SER A 119 12.56 4.70 12.63
N HIS A 120 13.39 3.72 13.00
CA HIS A 120 13.49 2.46 12.26
C HIS A 120 12.20 1.65 12.37
N VAL A 121 11.58 1.63 13.56
CA VAL A 121 10.29 0.94 13.76
C VAL A 121 9.21 1.60 12.92
N VAL A 122 9.05 2.93 13.01
CA VAL A 122 8.03 3.65 12.23
C VAL A 122 8.28 3.47 10.73
N ARG A 123 9.53 3.59 10.26
CA ARG A 123 9.86 3.36 8.85
C ARG A 123 9.57 1.93 8.40
N SER A 124 9.89 0.93 9.23
CA SER A 124 9.61 -0.49 8.92
C SER A 124 8.12 -0.76 8.77
N PHE A 125 7.25 -0.02 9.47
CA PHE A 125 5.80 -0.11 9.28
C PHE A 125 5.39 0.41 7.91
N MET A 126 5.98 1.52 7.47
CA MET A 126 5.70 2.09 6.15
C MET A 126 6.14 1.14 5.03
N GLU A 127 7.37 0.64 5.15
CA GLU A 127 8.00 -0.29 4.22
C GLU A 127 7.24 -1.62 4.19
N GLY A 128 6.91 -2.21 5.35
CA GLY A 128 6.20 -3.47 5.48
C GLY A 128 4.84 -3.48 4.79
N VAL A 129 4.07 -2.38 4.88
CA VAL A 129 2.81 -2.24 4.13
C VAL A 129 3.06 -2.23 2.62
N MET A 130 4.10 -1.56 2.15
CA MET A 130 4.43 -1.51 0.72
C MET A 130 4.97 -2.85 0.21
N LEU A 131 5.77 -3.56 1.01
CA LEU A 131 6.25 -4.91 0.70
C LEU A 131 5.09 -5.91 0.62
N ASN A 132 4.09 -5.79 1.50
CA ASN A 132 2.87 -6.58 1.40
C ASN A 132 2.03 -6.21 0.16
N LEU A 133 1.99 -4.93 -0.22
CA LEU A 133 1.37 -4.49 -1.48
C LEU A 133 2.13 -5.03 -2.71
N ARG A 134 3.45 -5.17 -2.61
CA ARG A 134 4.28 -5.78 -3.65
C ARG A 134 3.91 -7.25 -3.90
N LEU A 135 3.51 -8.02 -2.88
CA LEU A 135 2.98 -9.38 -3.11
C LEU A 135 1.79 -9.38 -4.09
N VAL A 136 0.88 -8.41 -3.95
CA VAL A 136 -0.25 -8.23 -4.88
C VAL A 136 0.25 -7.86 -6.27
N ALA A 137 1.21 -6.93 -6.36
CA ALA A 137 1.78 -6.49 -7.63
C ALA A 137 2.48 -7.64 -8.38
N GLU A 138 3.28 -8.45 -7.68
CA GLU A 138 3.94 -9.61 -8.28
C GLU A 138 2.91 -10.66 -8.73
N ALA A 139 1.86 -10.93 -7.94
CA ALA A 139 0.80 -11.84 -8.36
C ALA A 139 0.12 -11.38 -9.67
N LEU A 140 -0.12 -10.07 -9.84
CA LEU A 140 -0.65 -9.51 -11.09
C LEU A 140 0.36 -9.65 -12.24
N ARG A 141 1.64 -9.31 -12.02
CA ARG A 141 2.73 -9.41 -13.01
C ARG A 141 2.95 -10.82 -13.51
N GLU A 142 3.00 -11.77 -12.58
CA GLU A 142 3.10 -13.18 -12.91
C GLU A 142 1.97 -13.58 -13.84
N ASN A 143 0.74 -13.13 -13.58
CA ASN A 143 -0.43 -13.36 -14.43
C ASN A 143 -0.46 -12.50 -15.71
N GLY A 144 0.65 -11.88 -16.10
CA GLY A 144 0.82 -11.18 -17.37
C GLY A 144 0.39 -9.71 -17.35
N LEU A 145 -0.11 -9.21 -16.21
CA LEU A 145 -0.59 -7.85 -16.10
C LEU A 145 0.56 -6.91 -15.70
N GLN A 146 0.88 -5.98 -16.58
CA GLN A 146 1.90 -4.95 -16.37
C GLN A 146 1.26 -3.59 -16.18
N PHE A 147 1.92 -2.73 -15.41
CA PHE A 147 1.52 -1.34 -15.21
C PHE A 147 2.77 -0.46 -15.15
N SER A 148 2.68 0.75 -15.71
CA SER A 148 3.82 1.67 -15.84
C SER A 148 3.85 2.78 -14.80
N GLU A 149 2.79 2.94 -14.02
CA GLU A 149 2.67 3.92 -12.94
C GLU A 149 1.61 3.46 -11.93
N VAL A 150 1.65 4.02 -10.73
CA VAL A 150 0.58 3.90 -9.73
C VAL A 150 -0.03 5.26 -9.43
N ARG A 151 -1.37 5.32 -9.47
CA ARG A 151 -2.14 6.50 -9.09
C ARG A 151 -2.67 6.33 -7.67
N VAL A 152 -2.31 7.25 -6.79
CA VAL A 152 -2.51 7.13 -5.35
C VAL A 152 -3.47 8.19 -4.85
N THR A 153 -4.46 7.75 -4.07
CA THR A 153 -5.46 8.61 -3.43
C THR A 153 -5.63 8.21 -1.96
N GLY A 154 -6.35 9.03 -1.17
CA GLY A 154 -6.57 8.80 0.26
C GLY A 154 -5.46 9.40 1.15
N GLY A 155 -5.61 9.26 2.47
CA GLY A 155 -4.75 9.96 3.44
C GLY A 155 -3.25 9.71 3.27
N GLY A 156 -2.87 8.49 2.89
CA GLY A 156 -1.48 8.15 2.65
C GLY A 156 -0.86 8.84 1.42
N ALA A 157 -1.66 9.35 0.49
CA ALA A 157 -1.20 10.08 -0.69
C ALA A 157 -0.62 11.46 -0.34
N ARG A 158 -0.78 11.93 0.91
CA ARG A 158 -0.20 13.20 1.39
C ARG A 158 1.25 13.05 1.84
N SER A 159 1.69 11.84 2.18
CA SER A 159 3.04 11.58 2.67
C SER A 159 4.00 11.36 1.50
N ARG A 160 4.89 12.33 1.25
CA ARG A 160 5.92 12.22 0.22
C ARG A 160 6.83 11.01 0.45
N LEU A 161 7.24 10.75 1.70
CA LEU A 161 8.04 9.57 2.04
C LEU A 161 7.31 8.28 1.67
N TRP A 162 6.04 8.12 2.03
CA TRP A 162 5.30 6.88 1.73
C TRP A 162 5.11 6.68 0.23
N LEU A 163 4.88 7.76 -0.53
CA LEU A 163 4.85 7.70 -1.99
C LEU A 163 6.19 7.27 -2.57
N GLN A 164 7.31 7.78 -2.04
CA GLN A 164 8.64 7.39 -2.49
C GLN A 164 8.90 5.90 -2.20
N ILE A 165 8.59 5.42 -1.00
CA ILE A 165 8.69 4.00 -0.65
C ILE A 165 7.82 3.16 -1.60
N MET A 166 6.59 3.60 -1.91
CA MET A 166 5.73 2.90 -2.86
C MET A 166 6.36 2.82 -4.25
N ALA A 167 6.90 3.92 -4.76
CA ALA A 167 7.53 3.96 -6.08
C ALA A 167 8.78 3.06 -6.14
N ASP A 168 9.62 3.10 -5.12
CA ASP A 168 10.85 2.30 -5.05
C ASP A 168 10.53 0.81 -4.87
N VAL A 169 9.53 0.47 -4.05
CA VAL A 169 9.12 -0.93 -3.80
C VAL A 169 8.42 -1.53 -5.01
N LEU A 170 7.51 -0.78 -5.66
CA LEU A 170 6.77 -1.25 -6.83
C LEU A 170 7.53 -1.04 -8.14
N GLU A 171 8.65 -0.32 -8.12
CA GLU A 171 9.53 -0.08 -9.27
C GLU A 171 8.83 0.65 -10.42
N VAL A 172 7.87 1.52 -10.08
CA VAL A 172 7.13 2.37 -11.04
C VAL A 172 6.86 3.75 -10.42
N PRO A 173 6.75 4.83 -11.21
CA PRO A 173 6.37 6.15 -10.71
C PRO A 173 5.05 6.14 -9.92
N ALA A 174 4.99 6.92 -8.85
CA ALA A 174 3.79 7.13 -8.06
C ALA A 174 3.29 8.57 -8.22
N LYS A 175 2.04 8.71 -8.66
CA LYS A 175 1.35 9.97 -8.88
C LYS A 175 0.19 10.08 -7.90
N ALA A 176 0.24 11.06 -7.02
CA ALA A 176 -0.75 11.25 -5.98
C ALA A 176 -1.70 12.41 -6.30
N SER A 177 -2.98 12.20 -6.06
CA SER A 177 -3.97 13.27 -5.97
C SER A 177 -4.57 13.27 -4.57
N VAL A 178 -4.49 14.42 -3.90
CA VAL A 178 -4.98 14.63 -2.53
C VAL A 178 -6.28 15.45 -2.51
N LYS A 179 -6.74 15.90 -3.68
CA LYS A 179 -7.95 16.70 -3.89
C LYS A 179 -9.12 15.81 -4.29
N GLY A 180 -10.28 16.09 -3.67
CA GLY A 180 -11.52 15.40 -3.98
C GLY A 180 -11.56 13.94 -3.50
N ASP A 181 -12.73 13.33 -3.65
CA ASP A 181 -12.94 11.92 -3.35
C ASP A 181 -12.95 11.14 -4.67
N ALA A 182 -11.93 10.29 -4.86
CA ALA A 182 -11.76 9.52 -6.09
C ALA A 182 -12.91 8.53 -6.35
N ALA A 183 -13.55 8.01 -5.29
CA ALA A 183 -14.69 7.11 -5.44
C ALA A 183 -15.94 7.89 -5.88
N LEU A 184 -16.20 9.06 -5.28
CA LEU A 184 -17.28 9.93 -5.73
C LEU A 184 -17.05 10.41 -7.17
N TRP A 185 -15.81 10.74 -7.52
CA TRP A 185 -15.47 11.17 -8.87
C TRP A 185 -15.69 10.04 -9.88
N GLY A 186 -15.12 8.85 -9.63
CA GLY A 186 -15.36 7.68 -10.47
C GLY A 186 -16.86 7.35 -10.61
N THR A 187 -17.62 7.46 -9.53
CA THR A 187 -19.07 7.21 -9.54
C THR A 187 -19.82 8.21 -10.44
N SER A 188 -19.49 9.50 -10.39
CA SER A 188 -20.19 10.47 -11.23
C SER A 188 -19.80 10.36 -12.71
N LEU A 189 -18.57 9.94 -13.03
CA LEU A 189 -18.21 9.58 -14.41
C LEU A 189 -19.07 8.43 -14.95
N LEU A 190 -19.26 7.38 -14.14
CA LEU A 190 -20.11 6.25 -14.53
C LEU A 190 -21.57 6.68 -14.71
N ALA A 191 -22.08 7.57 -13.84
CA ALA A 191 -23.41 8.13 -13.99
C ALA A 191 -23.56 8.95 -15.29
N LEU A 192 -22.58 9.81 -15.60
CA LEU A 192 -22.56 10.60 -16.85
C LEU A 192 -22.51 9.72 -18.10
N LYS A 193 -21.79 8.60 -18.03
CA LYS A 193 -21.75 7.60 -19.11
C LYS A 193 -23.11 6.91 -19.26
N ALA A 194 -23.74 6.51 -18.16
CA ALA A 194 -25.05 5.87 -18.16
C ALA A 194 -26.16 6.78 -18.70
N THR A 195 -26.06 8.10 -18.51
CA THR A 195 -26.98 9.09 -19.08
C THR A 195 -26.63 9.54 -20.51
N GLY A 196 -25.56 8.99 -21.09
CA GLY A 196 -25.09 9.36 -22.44
C GLY A 196 -24.45 10.75 -22.52
N SER A 197 -24.15 11.40 -21.38
CA SER A 197 -23.52 12.72 -21.33
C SER A 197 -22.03 12.69 -21.66
N ILE A 198 -21.38 11.53 -21.45
CA ILE A 198 -20.02 11.24 -21.95
C ILE A 198 -20.00 9.88 -22.63
N SER A 199 -19.14 9.71 -23.62
CA SER A 199 -18.96 8.44 -24.33
C SER A 199 -17.74 7.64 -23.84
N ASP A 200 -16.72 8.31 -23.31
CA ASP A 200 -15.46 7.70 -22.90
C ASP A 200 -15.10 8.12 -21.47
N VAL A 201 -15.31 7.18 -20.54
CA VAL A 201 -15.03 7.36 -19.11
C VAL A 201 -13.53 7.48 -18.86
N ALA A 202 -12.70 6.70 -19.56
CA ALA A 202 -11.26 6.68 -19.35
C ALA A 202 -10.63 8.00 -19.77
N ARG A 203 -11.02 8.53 -20.93
CA ARG A 203 -10.60 9.85 -21.39
C ARG A 203 -11.04 10.96 -20.44
N ALA A 204 -12.30 10.94 -19.98
CA ALA A 204 -12.80 11.94 -19.04
C ALA A 204 -12.08 11.91 -17.68
N ALA A 205 -11.70 10.72 -17.21
CA ALA A 205 -10.87 10.57 -16.03
C ALA A 205 -9.45 11.13 -16.24
N GLU A 206 -8.83 10.85 -17.39
CA GLU A 206 -7.48 11.30 -17.71
C GLU A 206 -7.37 12.82 -17.85
N GLU A 207 -8.28 13.45 -18.58
CA GLU A 207 -8.30 14.90 -18.80
C GLU A 207 -8.43 15.72 -17.51
N LYS A 208 -8.95 15.10 -16.43
CA LYS A 208 -9.15 15.73 -15.13
C LYS A 208 -8.16 15.27 -14.07
N PHE A 209 -7.28 14.32 -14.38
CA PHE A 209 -6.26 13.86 -13.44
C PHE A 209 -5.06 14.79 -13.48
N THR A 210 -4.91 15.62 -12.44
CA THR A 210 -3.70 16.40 -12.20
C THR A 210 -3.10 15.96 -10.88
N PRO A 211 -1.90 15.33 -10.88
CA PRO A 211 -1.26 14.92 -9.64
C PRO A 211 -0.80 16.15 -8.84
N ASP A 212 -1.06 16.14 -7.54
CA ASP A 212 -0.54 17.15 -6.60
C ASP A 212 0.92 16.85 -6.21
N LEU A 213 1.29 15.57 -6.22
CA LEU A 213 2.64 15.09 -5.95
C LEU A 213 2.98 13.96 -6.91
N GLU A 214 4.22 13.95 -7.39
CA GLU A 214 4.76 12.87 -8.21
C GLU A 214 6.17 12.53 -7.73
N VAL A 215 6.46 11.23 -7.67
CA VAL A 215 7.78 10.70 -7.35
C VAL A 215 8.12 9.58 -8.33
N LYS A 216 9.40 9.45 -8.64
CA LYS A 216 9.95 8.39 -9.50
C LYS A 216 10.74 7.41 -8.63
N PRO A 217 10.82 6.13 -9.02
CA PRO A 217 11.67 5.17 -8.33
C PRO A 217 13.11 5.68 -8.32
N ASP A 218 13.73 5.58 -7.15
CA ASP A 218 15.16 5.76 -6.96
C ASP A 218 15.85 4.41 -7.09
N GLU A 219 16.87 4.31 -7.97
CA GLU A 219 17.52 3.03 -8.28
C GLU A 219 18.26 2.42 -7.08
N GLU A 220 18.89 3.25 -6.24
CA GLU A 220 19.62 2.78 -5.06
C GLU A 220 18.65 2.22 -4.02
N ASN A 221 17.56 2.95 -3.75
CA ASN A 221 16.50 2.47 -2.85
C ASN A 221 15.82 1.22 -3.39
N THR A 222 15.56 1.17 -4.70
CA THR A 222 14.94 0.01 -5.35
C THR A 222 15.78 -1.25 -5.15
N ALA A 223 17.10 -1.15 -5.26
CA ALA A 223 17.99 -2.29 -4.98
C ALA A 223 17.86 -2.78 -3.54
N VAL A 224 17.78 -1.87 -2.56
CA VAL A 224 17.54 -2.19 -1.15
C VAL A 224 16.19 -2.89 -0.97
N TYR A 225 15.11 -2.37 -1.55
CA TYR A 225 13.78 -2.96 -1.39
C TYR A 225 13.60 -4.28 -2.11
N ARG A 226 14.30 -4.54 -3.22
CA ARG A 226 14.35 -5.87 -3.84
C ARG A 226 14.92 -6.90 -2.87
N GLU A 227 15.99 -6.56 -2.16
CA GLU A 227 16.56 -7.45 -1.14
C GLU A 227 15.61 -7.60 0.06
N ALA A 228 15.04 -6.49 0.55
CA ALA A 228 14.08 -6.51 1.64
C ALA A 228 12.85 -7.36 1.31
N PHE A 229 12.34 -7.30 0.08
CA PHE A 229 11.21 -8.10 -0.38
C PHE A 229 11.52 -9.59 -0.37
N ARG A 230 12.68 -10.02 -0.88
CA ARG A 230 13.11 -11.43 -0.79
C ARG A 230 13.17 -11.93 0.64
N LYS A 231 13.63 -11.09 1.58
CA LYS A 231 13.67 -11.43 3.02
C LYS A 231 12.26 -11.44 3.63
N PHE A 232 11.41 -10.50 3.23
CA PHE A 232 10.01 -10.42 3.64
C PHE A 232 9.25 -11.70 3.26
N GLU A 233 9.39 -12.18 2.02
CA GLU A 233 8.77 -13.44 1.55
C GLU A 233 9.25 -14.65 2.35
N LYS A 234 10.57 -14.74 2.60
CA LYS A 234 11.15 -15.80 3.43
C LYS A 234 10.61 -15.77 4.86
N LEU A 235 10.56 -14.60 5.47
CA LEU A 235 10.02 -14.42 6.82
C LEU A 235 8.55 -14.83 6.86
N LEU A 236 7.74 -14.33 5.92
CA LEU A 236 6.33 -14.68 5.79
C LEU A 236 6.15 -16.19 5.68
N SER A 237 6.90 -16.86 4.80
CA SER A 237 6.84 -18.30 4.64
C SER A 237 7.21 -19.06 5.92
N ALA A 238 8.17 -18.55 6.71
CA ALA A 238 8.63 -19.18 7.93
C ALA A 238 7.61 -19.06 9.09
N VAL A 239 6.96 -17.90 9.23
CA VAL A 239 6.00 -17.66 10.34
C VAL A 239 4.58 -18.07 9.99
N LYS A 240 4.23 -18.20 8.71
CA LYS A 240 2.89 -18.54 8.23
C LYS A 240 2.27 -19.77 8.90
N PRO A 241 2.98 -20.89 9.11
CA PRO A 241 2.43 -22.04 9.84
C PRO A 241 1.99 -21.72 11.28
N LEU A 242 2.67 -20.77 11.93
CA LEU A 242 2.47 -20.44 13.34
C LEU A 242 1.27 -19.51 13.59
N PHE A 243 0.78 -18.80 12.57
CA PHE A 243 -0.36 -17.88 12.71
C PHE A 243 -1.62 -18.57 13.23
N ARG A 244 -1.86 -19.81 12.81
CA ARG A 244 -3.01 -20.59 13.27
C ARG A 244 -2.86 -21.07 14.72
N GLU A 245 -1.65 -21.35 15.17
CA GLU A 245 -1.38 -21.79 16.55
C GLU A 245 -1.65 -20.68 17.57
N LEU A 246 -1.43 -19.41 17.21
CA LEU A 246 -1.65 -18.25 18.07
C LEU A 246 -3.12 -17.80 18.16
N SER A 247 -3.99 -18.33 17.29
CA SER A 247 -5.41 -17.97 17.23
C SER A 247 -6.33 -19.00 17.88
N ALA A 248 -5.76 -20.07 18.45
CA ALA A 248 -6.44 -21.10 19.24
C ALA A 248 -6.39 -20.75 20.74
#